data_AF-A0A6G3MHZ7-F1
#
_entry.id   AF-A0A6G3MHZ7-F1
#
_cell.length_a   1.000
_cell.length_b   1.000
_cell.length_c   1.000
_cell.angle_alpha   90.00
_cell.angle_beta   90.00
_cell.angle_gamma   90.00
#
_symmetry.space_group_name_H-M   'P 1'
#
loop_
_entity.id
_entity.type
_entity.pdbx_description
1 polymer ?
#
loop_
_entity_poly.entity_id
_entity_poly.type
_entity_poly.pdbx_seq_one_letter_code
_entity_poly.pdbx_strand_id
1 'polypeptide(L)'
;MYRYPIHEGKTQSDLVKQLKAEQFIRSLCVEEVMTTINRKFFAPGPYPYSDCPHPIGYGAFIEKPSTHASILEILFTKLRTRKCRIMDIGTGSGYLALAMILMVIICQNLE
;
A
#
# COMPACT_ATOMS: atom_id res chain seq x y z
N MET A 1 -15.63 -9.79 -17.42
CA MET A 1 -15.85 -8.86 -16.29
C MET A 1 -15.21 -9.51 -15.06
N TYR A 2 -13.99 -9.10 -14.67
CA TYR A 2 -13.32 -9.70 -13.52
C TYR A 2 -14.09 -9.36 -12.25
N ARG A 3 -14.80 -10.34 -11.69
CA ARG A 3 -15.34 -10.27 -10.33
C ARG A 3 -14.18 -10.52 -9.37
N TYR A 4 -13.53 -9.45 -8.92
CA TYR A 4 -12.72 -9.55 -7.70
C TYR A 4 -13.69 -9.85 -6.55
N PRO A 5 -13.37 -10.78 -5.64
CA PRO A 5 -14.18 -11.01 -4.48
C PRO A 5 -14.29 -9.70 -3.71
N ILE A 6 -15.52 -9.19 -3.58
CA ILE A 6 -15.82 -7.93 -2.91
C ILE A 6 -15.76 -8.24 -1.41
N HIS A 7 -14.55 -8.29 -0.87
CA HIS A 7 -14.35 -8.32 0.57
C HIS A 7 -14.31 -6.86 1.03
N GLU A 8 -15.43 -6.38 1.57
CA GLU A 8 -15.57 -5.01 2.06
C GLU A 8 -14.99 -4.89 3.48
N GLY A 9 -13.67 -4.75 3.57
CA GLY A 9 -13.07 -4.16 4.75
C GLY A 9 -13.66 -2.76 4.99
N LYS A 10 -14.19 -2.47 6.18
CA LYS A 10 -14.76 -1.15 6.50
C LYS A 10 -13.71 -0.17 6.98
N THR A 11 -12.52 -0.67 7.33
CA THR A 11 -11.42 0.10 7.90
C THR A 11 -10.09 -0.26 7.24
N GLN A 12 -9.10 0.61 7.41
CA GLN A 12 -7.71 0.32 7.02
C GLN A 12 -7.18 -0.96 7.68
N SER A 13 -7.57 -1.23 8.93
CA SER A 13 -7.15 -2.44 9.65
C SER A 13 -7.73 -3.71 9.01
N ASP A 14 -9.00 -3.68 8.59
CA ASP A 14 -9.62 -4.83 7.90
C ASP A 14 -8.92 -5.12 6.57
N LEU A 15 -8.59 -4.07 5.81
CA LEU A 15 -7.83 -4.19 4.57
C LEU A 15 -6.47 -4.87 4.81
N VAL A 16 -5.68 -4.40 5.78
CA VAL A 16 -4.36 -4.97 6.06
C VAL A 16 -4.47 -6.42 6.54
N LYS A 17 -5.44 -6.74 7.41
CA LYS A 17 -5.69 -8.11 7.86
C LYS A 17 -6.01 -9.04 6.69
N GLN A 18 -6.83 -8.58 5.75
CA GLN A 18 -7.18 -9.34 4.56
C GLN A 18 -5.94 -9.58 3.68
N LEU A 19 -5.16 -8.53 3.37
CA LEU A 19 -3.95 -8.65 2.56
C LEU A 19 -2.91 -9.59 3.19
N LYS A 20 -2.84 -9.64 4.53
CA LYS A 20 -2.01 -10.60 5.26
C LYS A 20 -2.55 -12.03 5.17
N ALA A 21 -3.86 -12.22 5.31
CA ALA A 21 -4.49 -13.53 5.14
C ALA A 21 -4.28 -14.09 3.72
N GLU A 22 -4.33 -13.23 2.72
CA GLU A 22 -4.09 -13.55 1.30
C GLU A 22 -2.60 -13.61 0.91
N GLN A 23 -1.67 -13.47 1.87
CA GLN A 23 -0.21 -13.58 1.69
C GLN A 23 0.44 -12.47 0.82
N PHE A 24 -0.28 -11.36 0.56
CA PHE A 24 0.30 -10.17 -0.07
C PHE A 24 1.21 -9.39 0.89
N ILE A 25 0.93 -9.45 2.19
CA ILE A 25 1.77 -8.89 3.26
C ILE A 25 2.39 -10.04 4.05
N ARG A 26 3.72 -10.06 4.17
CA ARG A 26 4.48 -11.14 4.82
C ARG A 26 5.44 -10.62 5.88
N SER A 27 5.94 -9.41 5.73
CA SER A 27 6.86 -8.76 6.65
C SER A 27 6.13 -7.86 7.65
N LEU A 28 6.57 -7.88 8.92
CA LEU A 28 6.02 -7.02 9.97
C LEU A 28 6.13 -5.53 9.62
N CYS A 29 7.24 -5.13 8.96
CA CYS A 29 7.39 -3.73 8.57
C CYS A 29 6.35 -3.30 7.52
N VAL A 30 6.08 -4.12 6.50
CA VAL A 30 5.06 -3.78 5.49
C VAL A 30 3.67 -3.73 6.12
N GLU A 31 3.36 -4.64 7.04
CA GLU A 31 2.12 -4.61 7.82
C GLU A 31 1.97 -3.30 8.60
N GLU A 32 3.02 -2.87 9.31
CA GLU A 32 3.03 -1.63 10.10
C GLU A 32 2.89 -0.38 9.22
N VAL A 33 3.63 -0.31 8.12
CA VAL A 33 3.56 0.78 7.14
C VAL A 33 2.16 0.89 6.55
N MET A 34 1.60 -0.22 6.07
CA MET A 34 0.25 -0.21 5.47
C MET A 34 -0.85 0.00 6.51
N THR A 35 -0.63 -0.34 7.78
CA THR A 35 -1.56 0.01 8.86
C THR A 35 -1.55 1.50 9.16
N THR A 36 -0.38 2.14 9.09
CA THR A 36 -0.18 3.57 9.39
C THR A 36 -0.85 4.47 8.35
N ILE A 37 -0.87 4.07 7.08
CA ILE A 37 -1.38 4.90 5.99
C ILE A 37 -2.83 4.56 5.69
N ASN A 38 -3.74 5.44 6.08
CA ASN A 38 -5.15 5.24 5.74
C ASN A 38 -5.41 5.56 4.26
N ARG A 39 -5.64 4.52 3.46
CA ARG A 39 -5.84 4.58 2.01
C ARG A 39 -6.99 5.50 1.58
N LYS A 40 -7.99 5.72 2.43
CA LYS A 40 -9.14 6.60 2.12
C LYS A 40 -8.74 8.03 1.75
N PHE A 41 -7.58 8.50 2.22
CA PHE A 41 -7.08 9.84 1.91
C PHE A 41 -6.44 9.95 0.51
N PHE A 42 -6.23 8.81 -0.17
CA PHE A 42 -5.56 8.71 -1.46
C PHE A 42 -6.46 8.13 -2.57
N ALA A 43 -7.56 7.47 -2.19
CA ALA A 43 -8.54 6.89 -3.09
C ALA A 43 -9.88 7.65 -2.95
N PRO A 44 -10.10 8.74 -3.72
CA PRO A 44 -11.34 9.50 -3.68
C PRO A 44 -12.44 8.65 -4.32
N GLY A 45 -13.44 8.26 -3.54
CA GLY A 45 -14.56 7.48 -4.04
C GLY A 45 -15.15 6.55 -2.99
N PRO A 46 -16.23 5.85 -3.35
CA PRO A 46 -16.80 4.83 -2.48
C PRO A 46 -15.84 3.64 -2.38
N TYR A 47 -15.87 2.95 -1.23
CA TYR A 47 -15.13 1.70 -0.99
C TYR A 47 -13.58 1.79 -1.11
N PRO A 48 -12.92 2.77 -0.49
CA PRO A 48 -11.46 2.98 -0.64
C PRO A 48 -10.58 1.79 -0.20
N TYR A 49 -11.17 0.85 0.54
CA TYR A 49 -10.52 -0.34 1.08
C TYR A 49 -10.76 -1.61 0.24
N SER A 50 -11.52 -1.52 -0.85
CA SER A 50 -11.70 -2.65 -1.75
C SER A 50 -10.42 -2.92 -2.54
N ASP A 51 -10.12 -4.20 -2.81
CA ASP A 51 -8.91 -4.59 -3.55
C ASP A 51 -9.05 -4.38 -5.08
N CYS A 52 -9.32 -3.14 -5.48
CA CYS A 52 -9.42 -2.74 -6.88
C CYS A 52 -8.76 -1.36 -7.13
N PRO A 53 -8.42 -1.04 -8.39
CA PRO A 53 -7.96 0.30 -8.73
C PRO A 53 -9.10 1.30 -8.57
N HIS A 54 -8.80 2.48 -8.06
CA HIS A 54 -9.79 3.55 -7.90
C HIS A 54 -9.40 4.77 -8.74
N PRO A 55 -10.34 5.43 -9.43
CA PRO A 55 -10.03 6.65 -10.17
C PRO A 55 -9.62 7.77 -9.21
N ILE A 56 -8.62 8.56 -9.59
CA ILE A 56 -8.14 9.73 -8.83
C ILE A 56 -8.32 11.04 -9.61
N GLY A 57 -9.04 11.00 -10.74
CA GLY A 57 -9.20 12.11 -11.68
C GLY A 57 -8.14 12.10 -12.78
N TYR A 58 -8.29 13.00 -13.77
CA TYR A 58 -7.32 13.21 -14.87
C TYR A 58 -6.93 11.95 -15.67
N GLY A 59 -7.84 10.97 -15.75
CA GLY A 59 -7.56 9.69 -16.42
C GLY A 59 -6.60 8.76 -15.67
N ALA A 60 -6.26 9.08 -14.42
CA ALA A 60 -5.36 8.28 -13.57
C ALA A 60 -6.12 7.48 -12.51
N PHE A 61 -5.46 6.42 -12.03
CA PHE A 61 -5.97 5.52 -10.99
C PHE A 61 -4.93 5.34 -9.89
N ILE A 62 -5.38 5.21 -8.64
CA ILE A 62 -4.59 4.57 -7.59
C ILE A 62 -4.72 3.06 -7.75
N GLU A 63 -3.59 2.36 -7.80
CA GLU A 63 -3.53 0.91 -7.96
C GLU A 63 -4.07 0.13 -6.75
N LYS A 64 -4.33 -1.16 -6.96
CA LYS A 64 -4.91 -2.04 -5.93
C LYS A 64 -4.06 -2.09 -4.66
N PRO A 65 -4.68 -2.19 -3.47
CA PRO A 65 -3.98 -2.49 -2.23
C PRO A 65 -3.00 -3.68 -2.31
N SER A 66 -3.40 -4.80 -2.93
CA SER A 66 -2.54 -5.98 -3.11
C SER A 66 -1.31 -5.71 -3.98
N THR A 67 -1.46 -4.89 -5.03
CA THR A 67 -0.35 -4.41 -5.85
C THR A 67 0.65 -3.60 -5.01
N HIS A 68 0.16 -2.64 -4.21
CA HIS A 68 1.04 -1.85 -3.35
C HIS A 68 1.76 -2.71 -2.31
N ALA A 69 1.06 -3.64 -1.64
CA ALA A 69 1.67 -4.57 -0.69
C ALA A 69 2.81 -5.37 -1.34
N SER A 70 2.55 -5.92 -2.54
CA SER A 70 3.53 -6.71 -3.29
C SER A 70 4.77 -5.90 -3.66
N ILE A 71 4.60 -4.64 -4.07
CA ILE A 71 5.71 -3.73 -4.38
C ILE A 71 6.54 -3.45 -3.11
N LEU A 72 5.89 -3.14 -1.98
CA LEU A 72 6.59 -2.86 -0.73
C LEU A 72 7.36 -4.09 -0.21
N GLU A 73 6.78 -5.29 -0.35
CA GLU A 73 7.45 -6.56 -0.04
C GLU A 73 8.70 -6.80 -0.92
N ILE A 74 8.61 -6.53 -2.23
CA ILE A 74 9.76 -6.63 -3.14
C ILE A 74 10.87 -5.64 -2.74
N LEU A 75 10.47 -4.41 -2.38
CA LEU A 75 11.40 -3.35 -2.02
C LEU A 75 11.94 -3.46 -0.59
N PHE A 76 11.31 -4.25 0.28
CA PHE A 76 11.63 -4.33 1.71
C PHE A 76 13.13 -4.48 2.00
N THR A 77 13.81 -5.39 1.30
CA THR A 77 15.25 -5.62 1.50
C THR A 77 16.14 -4.46 1.00
N LYS A 78 15.67 -3.68 0.02
CA LYS A 78 16.42 -2.55 -0.58
C LYS A 78 16.26 -1.26 0.23
N LEU A 79 15.11 -1.08 0.88
CA LEU A 79 14.77 0.14 1.61
C LEU A 79 15.35 0.21 3.03
N ARG A 80 15.96 -0.88 3.53
CA ARG A 80 16.61 -0.93 4.85
C ARG A 80 17.98 -0.25 4.94
N THR A 81 18.55 0.23 3.84
CA THR A 81 19.90 0.81 3.86
C THR A 81 19.86 2.29 4.30
N ARG A 82 20.76 2.70 5.20
CA ARG A 82 20.83 4.08 5.77
C ARG A 82 21.00 5.22 4.75
N LYS A 83 21.32 4.93 3.49
CA LYS A 83 21.51 5.92 2.41
C LYS A 83 20.60 5.63 1.20
N CYS A 84 19.44 5.04 1.43
CA CYS A 84 18.49 4.73 0.36
C CYS A 84 17.98 6.02 -0.30
N ARG A 85 17.97 6.04 -1.65
CA ARG A 85 17.28 7.05 -2.45
C ARG A 85 16.27 6.33 -3.32
N ILE A 86 15.06 6.86 -3.34
CA ILE A 86 13.91 6.23 -4.00
C ILE A 86 13.33 7.24 -4.99
N MET A 87 12.89 6.76 -6.14
CA MET A 87 12.19 7.54 -7.15
C MET A 87 10.91 6.82 -7.53
N ASP A 88 9.78 7.51 -7.41
CA ASP A 88 8.46 7.03 -7.80
C ASP A 88 8.03 7.73 -9.10
N ILE A 89 8.19 7.07 -10.25
CA ILE A 89 7.78 7.64 -11.54
C ILE A 89 6.29 7.34 -11.75
N GLY A 90 5.48 8.38 -11.86
CA GLY A 90 4.02 8.22 -11.97
C GLY A 90 3.32 8.09 -10.62
N THR A 91 3.73 8.91 -9.65
CA THR A 91 3.31 8.88 -8.24
C THR A 91 1.78 8.93 -8.02
N GLY A 92 1.03 9.48 -8.98
CA GLY A 92 -0.44 9.50 -8.96
C GLY A 92 -0.97 10.10 -7.67
N SER A 93 -1.70 9.30 -6.89
CA SER A 93 -2.27 9.73 -5.60
C SER A 93 -1.22 10.11 -4.55
N GLY A 94 0.04 9.66 -4.68
CA GLY A 94 1.07 9.80 -3.65
C GLY A 94 1.07 8.70 -2.59
N TYR A 95 0.14 7.73 -2.64
CA TYR A 95 0.08 6.65 -1.65
C TYR A 95 1.37 5.82 -1.58
N LEU A 96 1.86 5.36 -2.74
CA LEU A 96 3.04 4.50 -2.80
C LEU A 96 4.31 5.26 -2.41
N ALA A 97 4.47 6.51 -2.85
CA ALA A 97 5.55 7.38 -2.40
C ALA A 97 5.60 7.55 -0.88
N LEU A 98 4.46 7.85 -0.23
CA LEU A 98 4.40 7.94 1.23
C LEU A 98 4.73 6.60 1.89
N ALA A 99 4.23 5.49 1.34
CA ALA A 99 4.53 4.16 1.85
C ALA A 99 6.02 3.84 1.79
N MET A 100 6.70 4.15 0.68
CA MET A 100 8.14 3.97 0.57
C MET A 100 8.93 4.86 1.53
N ILE A 101 8.49 6.09 1.80
CA ILE A 101 9.09 6.95 2.83
C ILE A 101 8.96 6.29 4.21
N LEU A 102 7.77 5.79 4.55
CA LEU A 102 7.56 5.12 5.83
C LEU A 102 8.30 3.79 5.94
N MET A 103 8.51 3.05 4.85
CA MET A 103 9.40 1.88 4.86
C MET A 103 10.82 2.25 5.29
N VAL A 104 11.36 3.38 4.81
CA VAL A 104 12.69 3.84 5.21
C VAL A 104 12.72 4.24 6.69
N ILE A 105 11.66 4.88 7.19
CA ILE A 105 11.61 5.36 8.59
C ILE A 105 11.37 4.20 9.57
N ILE A 106 10.38 3.34 9.29
CA ILE A 106 9.93 2.28 10.19
C ILE A 106 10.86 1.08 10.13
N CYS A 107 11.24 0.59 8.94
CA CYS A 107 12.05 -0.62 8.82
C CYS A 107 13.50 -0.43 9.31
N GLN A 108 13.95 0.80 9.55
CA GLN A 108 15.25 1.10 10.15
C GLN A 108 15.25 0.99 11.68
N ASN A 109 14.08 1.02 12.33
CA ASN A 109 13.94 0.97 13.79
C ASN A 109 13.69 -0.45 14.34
N LEU A 110 13.57 -1.44 13.46
CA LEU A 110 13.28 -2.84 13.81
C LEU A 110 14.55 -3.71 13.89
N GLU A 111 15.68 -3.13 14.30
CA GLU A 111 16.95 -3.83 14.57
C GLU A 111 17.21 -3.97 16.08
#